data_AF-A0A1H0JDB6-F1
#
_entry.id   AF-A0A1H0JDB6-F1
#
_cell.length_a   1.000
_cell.length_b   1.000
_cell.length_c   1.000
_cell.angle_alpha   90.00
_cell.angle_beta   90.00
_cell.angle_gamma   90.00
#
_symmetry.space_group_name_H-M   'P 1'
#
loop_
_entity.id
_entity.type
_entity.pdbx_description
1 polymer ?
#
loop_
_entity_poly.entity_id
_entity_poly.type
_entity_poly.pdbx_seq_one_letter_code
_entity_poly.pdbx_strand_id
1 'polypeptide(L)' 'MIIFDLNTNDTEALLRHVEAFKPNSGDAREDSRLREALFELKEALAQHLKNSGDKAI' A
#
# COMPACT_ATOMS: atom_id res chain seq x y z
N MET A 1 -7.05 1.50 11.58
CA MET A 1 -6.61 0.19 11.06
C MET A 1 -7.33 -0.04 9.75
N ILE A 2 -6.59 -0.12 8.65
CA ILE A 2 -7.16 -0.38 7.32
C ILE A 2 -7.41 -1.89 7.21
N ILE A 3 -8.60 -2.28 6.77
CA ILE A 3 -8.96 -3.69 6.53
C ILE A 3 -9.17 -3.83 5.02
N PHE A 4 -8.42 -4.72 4.39
CA PHE A 4 -8.55 -4.99 2.96
C PHE A 4 -9.38 -6.25 2.73
N ASP A 5 -10.34 -6.15 1.83
CA ASP A 5 -11.04 -7.31 1.25
C ASP A 5 -10.51 -7.52 -0.18
N LEU A 6 -9.20 -7.78 -0.28
CA LEU A 6 -8.49 -7.99 -1.53
C LEU A 6 -7.93 -9.41 -1.56
N ASN A 7 -7.99 -10.06 -2.73
CA ASN A 7 -7.26 -11.29 -2.96
C ASN A 7 -5.74 -11.01 -3.09
N THR A 8 -4.93 -12.07 -3.09
CA THR A 8 -3.47 -11.98 -3.18
C THR A 8 -3.01 -11.20 -4.42
N ASN A 9 -3.58 -11.49 -5.60
CA ASN A 9 -3.17 -10.87 -6.86
C ASN A 9 -3.45 -9.35 -6.87
N ASP A 10 -4.63 -8.95 -6.39
CA ASP A 10 -5.03 -7.54 -6.34
C ASP A 10 -4.22 -6.78 -5.28
N THR A 11 -3.92 -7.42 -4.15
CA THR A 11 -3.03 -6.88 -3.12
C THR A 11 -1.63 -6.63 -3.68
N GLU A 12 -1.07 -7.59 -4.41
CA GLU A 12 0.25 -7.47 -5.04
C GLU A 12 0.27 -6.40 -6.14
N ALA A 13 -0.77 -6.33 -6.97
CA ALA A 13 -0.90 -5.33 -8.02
C ALA A 13 -0.95 -3.91 -7.43
N LEU A 14 -1.74 -3.72 -6.36
CA LEU A 14 -1.85 -2.45 -5.67
C LEU A 14 -0.54 -2.08 -4.95
N LEU A 15 0.13 -3.05 -4.32
CA LEU A 15 1.42 -2.83 -3.68
C LEU A 15 2.46 -2.31 -4.67
N ARG A 16 2.57 -2.93 -5.85
CA ARG A 16 3.46 -2.48 -6.93
C ARG A 16 3.13 -1.07 -7.40
N HIS A 17 1.84 -0.73 -7.48
CA HIS A 17 1.40 0.60 -7.88
C HIS A 17 1.82 1.66 -6.85
N VAL A 18 1.60 1.39 -5.57
CA VAL A 18 2.00 2.27 -4.45
C VAL A 18 3.51 2.49 -4.42
N GLU A 19 4.32 1.46 -4.71
CA GLU A 19 5.78 1.58 -4.76
C GLU A 19 6.30 2.37 -5.97
N ALA A 20 5.63 2.24 -7.12
CA ALA A 20 6.01 2.94 -8.34
C ALA A 20 5.57 4.41 -8.37
N PHE A 21 4.50 4.74 -7.64
CA PHE A 21 3.93 6.07 -7.65
C PHE A 21 4.82 7.09 -6.92
N LYS A 22 5.16 8.17 -7.63
CA LYS A 22 5.90 9.30 -7.08
C LYS A 22 5.02 10.55 -7.10
N PRO A 23 4.64 11.08 -5.93
CA PRO A 23 3.96 12.37 -5.84
C PRO A 23 4.75 13.46 -6.55
N ASN A 24 4.06 14.20 -7.41
CA ASN A 24 4.58 15.34 -8.17
C ASN A 24 3.45 16.34 -8.43
N SER A 25 2.81 16.79 -7.35
CA SER A 25 1.72 17.77 -7.40
C SER A 25 2.21 19.20 -7.64
N GLY A 26 3.51 19.45 -7.44
CA GLY A 26 4.10 20.80 -7.46
C GLY A 26 3.99 21.52 -6.11
N ASP A 27 3.32 20.94 -5.12
CA ASP A 27 3.32 21.40 -3.72
C ASP A 27 4.11 20.41 -2.85
N ALA A 28 5.25 20.86 -2.33
CA ALA A 28 6.13 20.04 -1.49
C ALA A 28 5.46 19.54 -0.19
N ARG A 29 4.49 20.29 0.36
CA ARG A 29 3.74 19.88 1.56
C ARG A 29 2.75 18.79 1.21
N GLU A 30 2.06 18.93 0.09
CA GLU A 30 1.13 17.92 -0.40
C GLU A 30 1.87 16.63 -0.79
N ASP A 31 2.99 16.76 -1.51
CA ASP A 31 3.83 15.62 -1.88
C ASP A 31 4.37 14.88 -0.65
N SER A 32 4.74 15.61 0.42
CA SER A 32 5.20 15.00 1.68
C SER A 32 4.07 14.24 2.37
N ARG A 33 2.89 14.83 2.49
CA ARG A 33 1.70 14.17 3.06
C ARG A 33 1.29 12.94 2.26
N LEU A 34 1.34 13.03 0.93
CA LEU A 34 0.99 11.92 0.06
C LEU A 34 2.02 10.78 0.17
N ARG A 35 3.31 11.10 0.31
CA ARG A 35 4.35 10.10 0.59
C ARG A 35 4.12 9.37 1.91
N GLU A 36 3.77 10.09 2.98
CA GLU A 36 3.45 9.48 4.27
C GLU A 36 2.24 8.56 4.17
N ALA A 37 1.17 9.00 3.52
CA ALA A 37 -0.03 8.19 3.31
C ALA A 37 0.26 6.92 2.46
N LEU A 38 1.08 7.05 1.42
CA LEU A 38 1.50 5.90 0.59
C LEU A 38 2.36 4.92 1.38
N PHE A 39 3.19 5.41 2.30
CA PHE A 39 4.00 4.56 3.17
C PHE A 39 3.12 3.77 4.14
N GLU A 40 2.15 4.40 4.79
CA GLU A 40 1.18 3.70 5.65
C GLU A 40 0.36 2.66 4.87
N LEU A 41 -0.07 3.01 3.66
CA LEU A 41 -0.80 2.10 2.78
C LEU A 41 0.07 0.89 2.38
N LYS A 42 1.34 1.11 2.04
CA LYS A 42 2.29 0.04 1.72
C LYS A 42 2.44 -0.95 2.88
N GLU A 43 2.67 -0.43 4.08
CA GLU A 43 2.82 -1.25 5.30
C GLU A 43 1.58 -2.11 5.54
N ALA A 44 0.39 -1.51 5.41
CA ALA A 44 -0.86 -2.21 5.60
C ALA A 44 -1.08 -3.32 4.53
N LEU A 45 -0.74 -3.06 3.26
CA LEU A 45 -0.82 -4.06 2.19
C LEU A 45 0.17 -5.21 2.39
N ALA A 46 1.40 -4.91 2.82
CA ALA A 46 2.41 -5.93 3.11
C ALA A 46 1.97 -6.84 4.29
N GLN A 47 1.36 -6.26 5.33
CA GLN A 47 0.79 -7.03 6.44
C GLN A 47 -0.39 -7.89 6.00
N HIS A 48 -1.29 -7.35 5.16
CA HIS A 48 -2.41 -8.11 4.60
C HIS A 48 -1.94 -9.31 3.77
N LEU A 49 -0.92 -9.12 2.93
CA LEU A 49 -0.33 -10.18 2.12
C LEU A 49 0.28 -11.28 2.99
N LYS A 50 1.04 -10.89 4.03
CA LYS A 50 1.62 -11.83 4.99
C LYS A 50 0.53 -12.66 5.69
N ASN A 51 -0.53 -12.00 6.17
CA ASN A 51 -1.65 -12.66 6.85
C ASN A 51 -2.47 -13.56 5.92
N SER A 52 -2.53 -13.24 4.62
CA SER A 52 -3.20 -14.05 3.60
C SER A 52 -2.40 -15.30 3.24
N GLY A 53 -1.06 -15.23 3.28
CA GLY A 53 -0.18 -16.38 3.11
C GLY A 53 -0.14 -17.33 4.32
N ASP A 54 -0.23 -16.79 5.55
CA ASP A 54 -0.26 -17.59 6.79
C ASP A 54 -1.59 -18.37 7.00
N LYS A 55 -2.67 -17.98 6.31
CA LYS A 55 -3.98 -18.67 6.39
C LYS A 55 -4.04 -20.01 5.63
N ALA A 56 -2.94 -20.46 5.01
CA ALA A 56 -2.89 -21.65 4.17
C ALA A 56 -2.44 -22.95 4.90
N ILE A 57 -2.49 -23.01 6.23
CA ILE A 57 -2.06 -24.19 7.03
C ILE A 57 -3.23 -24.88 7.70
#